data_AF-H8ZDR3-F1
#
_entry.id   AF-H8ZDR3-F1
#
_cell.length_a   1.000
_cell.length_b   1.000
_cell.length_c   1.000
_cell.angle_alpha   90.00
_cell.angle_beta   90.00
_cell.angle_gamma   90.00
#
_symmetry.space_group_name_H-M   'P 1'
#
loop_
_entity.id
_entity.type
_entity.pdbx_description
1 polymer ?
#
loop_
_entity_poly.entity_id
_entity_poly.type
_entity_poly.pdbx_seq_one_letter_code
_entity_poly.pdbx_strand_id
1 'polypeptide(L)'
;MDKYSEVQTAVRDLTSMVQTPQETVRNHSSGYTTDTIMYKKESLGLPKELEEIVQDGGSIGLIDGVSSAWGSVRGKLVIWNYSTQMISEIEMKSQEVRAIFAIKRAKGVFTSNVQYCILIFSEQSISMMCLCKNPVTYISMDISVDLPVGMTCVCENDNGRIFMGGKDGNIYEFIYNERSWLKGYTAKDCVPHPWDNGTRSAIFVCNGAQGSYTADCAHV
;
A
#
# COMPACT_ATOMS: atom_id res chain seq x y z
N MET A 1 -6.96 41.62 -34.51
CA MET A 1 -7.69 40.64 -33.67
C MET A 1 -6.72 40.17 -32.61
N ASP A 2 -7.06 40.41 -31.36
CA ASP A 2 -6.15 40.26 -30.24
C ASP A 2 -6.18 38.80 -29.77
N LYS A 3 -5.10 38.05 -29.96
CA LYS A 3 -5.04 36.59 -29.67
C LYS A 3 -5.43 36.24 -28.23
N TYR A 4 -5.27 37.19 -27.30
CA TYR A 4 -5.73 37.05 -25.92
C TYR A 4 -7.25 36.92 -25.79
N SER A 5 -8.00 37.62 -26.64
CA SER A 5 -9.47 37.59 -26.62
C SER A 5 -10.03 36.25 -27.11
N GLU A 6 -9.36 35.60 -28.06
CA GLU A 6 -9.74 34.27 -28.57
C GLU A 6 -9.51 33.17 -27.53
N VAL A 7 -8.37 33.22 -26.82
CA VAL A 7 -8.07 32.26 -25.74
C VAL A 7 -9.04 32.41 -24.57
N GLN A 8 -9.36 33.64 -24.18
CA GLN A 8 -10.35 33.89 -23.11
C GLN A 8 -11.75 33.40 -23.51
N THR A 9 -12.12 33.56 -24.78
CA THR A 9 -13.42 33.09 -25.29
C THR A 9 -13.47 31.57 -25.31
N ALA A 10 -12.41 30.91 -25.79
CA ALA A 10 -12.32 29.44 -25.81
C ALA A 10 -12.37 28.83 -24.40
N VAL A 11 -11.69 29.43 -23.41
CA VAL A 11 -11.73 29.00 -22.00
C VAL A 11 -13.13 29.18 -21.40
N ARG A 12 -13.77 30.32 -21.68
CA ARG A 12 -15.15 30.59 -21.21
C ARG A 12 -16.15 29.60 -21.80
N ASP A 13 -16.00 29.30 -23.09
CA ASP A 13 -16.89 28.38 -23.80
C ASP A 13 -16.68 26.93 -23.30
N LEU A 14 -15.44 26.50 -23.05
CA LEU A 14 -15.15 25.22 -22.38
C LEU A 14 -15.76 25.16 -20.98
N THR A 15 -15.67 26.25 -20.22
CA THR A 15 -16.24 26.36 -18.86
C THR A 15 -17.77 26.27 -18.89
N SER A 16 -18.41 26.77 -19.94
CA SER A 16 -19.86 26.68 -20.12
C SER A 16 -20.35 25.30 -20.56
N MET A 17 -19.49 24.50 -21.21
CA MET A 17 -19.82 23.14 -21.66
C MET A 17 -19.65 22.10 -20.54
N VAL A 18 -18.81 22.36 -19.54
CA VAL A 18 -18.57 21.45 -18.40
C VAL A 18 -19.51 21.83 -17.25
N GLN A 19 -20.73 21.29 -17.29
CA GLN A 19 -21.68 21.38 -16.18
C GLN A 19 -21.21 20.50 -15.00
N THR A 20 -20.22 20.93 -14.22
CA THR A 20 -19.91 20.28 -12.94
C THR A 20 -19.34 21.26 -11.90
N PRO A 21 -19.56 21.01 -10.59
CA PRO A 21 -19.22 21.96 -9.53
C PRO A 21 -17.73 22.25 -9.47
N GLN A 22 -17.37 23.53 -9.52
CA GLN A 22 -15.98 24.01 -9.52
C GLN A 22 -15.40 24.01 -8.11
N GLU A 23 -14.51 23.06 -7.80
CA GLU A 23 -13.47 23.25 -6.80
C GLU A 23 -12.13 23.40 -7.53
N THR A 24 -11.74 24.64 -7.79
CA THR A 24 -10.50 24.95 -8.50
C THR A 24 -9.38 25.17 -7.48
N VAL A 25 -8.43 24.23 -7.40
CA VAL A 25 -7.20 24.42 -6.62
C VAL A 25 -6.15 25.09 -7.51
N ARG A 26 -5.72 26.32 -7.16
CA ARG A 26 -4.65 27.05 -7.86
C ARG A 26 -3.34 26.91 -7.09
N ASN A 27 -2.32 26.32 -7.71
CA ASN A 27 -0.96 26.30 -7.18
C ASN A 27 -0.14 27.40 -7.85
N HIS A 28 0.41 28.33 -7.06
CA HIS A 28 1.32 29.37 -7.53
C HIS A 28 2.77 28.94 -7.30
N SER A 29 3.49 28.55 -8.36
CA SER A 29 4.96 28.46 -8.35
C SER A 29 5.54 29.45 -9.36
N SER A 30 6.56 30.19 -8.94
CA SER A 30 7.15 31.28 -9.72
C SER A 30 8.12 30.74 -10.78
N GLY A 31 7.88 31.13 -12.04
CA GLY A 31 8.75 30.88 -13.21
C GLY A 31 8.14 29.91 -14.21
N TYR A 32 7.46 30.45 -15.23
CA TYR A 32 6.75 29.72 -16.30
C TYR A 32 5.67 28.76 -15.77
N THR A 33 4.58 29.33 -15.24
CA THR A 33 3.41 28.58 -14.78
C THR A 33 2.66 27.95 -15.94
N THR A 34 2.76 26.64 -16.08
CA THR A 34 1.70 25.85 -16.72
C THR A 34 0.55 25.79 -15.71
N ASP A 35 -0.57 26.45 -15.99
CA ASP A 35 -1.76 26.35 -15.15
C ASP A 35 -2.33 24.92 -15.28
N THR A 36 -2.00 24.06 -14.33
CA THR A 36 -2.61 22.73 -14.25
C THR A 36 -3.98 22.86 -13.62
N ILE A 37 -5.02 22.82 -14.45
CA ILE A 37 -6.41 22.77 -14.00
C ILE A 37 -6.75 21.33 -13.63
N MET A 38 -7.12 21.10 -12.37
CA MET A 38 -7.69 19.84 -11.90
C MET A 38 -9.21 19.95 -11.88
N TYR A 39 -9.90 18.91 -12.31
CA TYR A 39 -11.35 18.79 -12.17
C TYR A 39 -11.72 17.43 -11.59
N LYS A 40 -12.77 17.40 -10.78
CA LYS A 40 -13.32 16.15 -10.25
C LYS A 40 -13.92 15.36 -11.40
N LYS A 41 -13.31 14.21 -11.74
CA LYS A 41 -13.80 13.33 -12.80
C LYS A 41 -15.03 12.54 -12.36
N GLU A 42 -14.97 11.94 -11.18
CA GLU A 42 -16.03 11.07 -10.67
C GLU A 42 -16.08 11.10 -9.14
N SER A 43 -17.20 10.64 -8.59
CA SER A 43 -17.39 10.40 -7.16
C SER A 43 -17.96 9.01 -7.02
N LEU A 44 -17.30 8.15 -6.26
CA LEU A 44 -17.79 6.81 -5.96
C LEU A 44 -18.32 6.80 -4.53
N GLY A 45 -19.51 6.22 -4.34
CA GLY A 45 -20.02 5.93 -3.00
C GLY A 45 -19.22 4.79 -2.38
N LEU A 46 -19.11 4.79 -1.05
CA LEU A 46 -18.51 3.64 -0.36
C LEU A 46 -19.46 2.44 -0.50
N PRO A 47 -18.93 1.22 -0.66
CA PRO A 47 -19.73 0.01 -0.54
C PRO A 47 -20.20 -0.15 0.91
N LYS A 48 -21.32 -0.83 1.10
CA LYS A 48 -21.97 -1.03 2.41
C LYS A 48 -21.00 -1.57 3.47
N GLU A 49 -20.12 -2.47 3.05
CA GLU A 49 -19.12 -3.12 3.89
C GLU A 49 -18.14 -2.10 4.49
N LEU A 50 -17.71 -1.09 3.72
CA LEU A 50 -16.85 -0.01 4.23
C LEU A 50 -17.64 1.03 5.03
N GLU A 51 -18.90 1.30 4.65
CA GLU A 51 -19.77 2.16 5.45
C GLU A 51 -19.98 1.61 6.86
N GLU A 52 -20.20 0.29 6.99
CA GLU A 52 -20.29 -0.41 8.27
C GLU A 52 -19.00 -0.27 9.10
N ILE A 53 -17.82 -0.43 8.48
CA ILE A 53 -16.53 -0.20 9.15
C ILE A 53 -16.46 1.22 9.73
N VAL A 54 -16.85 2.24 8.95
CA VAL A 54 -16.78 3.64 9.39
C VAL A 54 -17.79 3.90 10.52
N GLN A 55 -19.00 3.35 10.43
CA GLN A 55 -20.03 3.49 11.47
C GLN A 55 -19.60 2.84 12.79
N ASP A 56 -18.88 1.73 12.72
CA ASP A 56 -18.35 1.02 13.90
C ASP A 56 -17.08 1.67 14.50
N GLY A 57 -16.63 2.81 13.95
CA GLY A 57 -15.44 3.53 14.41
C GLY A 57 -14.13 2.87 13.97
N GLY A 58 -14.16 2.12 12.87
CA GLY A 58 -12.99 1.50 12.27
C GLY A 58 -12.07 2.49 11.54
N SER A 59 -10.88 2.00 11.21
CA SER A 59 -9.91 2.74 10.40
C SER A 59 -10.15 2.48 8.91
N ILE A 60 -9.97 3.50 8.07
CA ILE A 60 -10.04 3.38 6.61
C ILE A 60 -8.82 4.02 5.95
N GLY A 61 -8.50 3.59 4.75
CA GLY A 61 -7.43 4.19 3.96
C GLY A 61 -7.42 3.73 2.51
N LEU A 62 -6.44 4.22 1.75
CA LEU A 62 -6.17 3.79 0.39
C LEU A 62 -4.99 2.82 0.37
N ILE A 63 -4.97 1.96 -0.64
CA ILE A 63 -3.81 1.16 -1.01
C ILE A 63 -3.28 1.74 -2.33
N ASP A 64 -2.24 2.55 -2.21
CA ASP A 64 -1.65 3.23 -3.36
C ASP A 64 -1.14 2.21 -4.40
N GLY A 65 -1.40 2.49 -5.68
CA GLY A 65 -0.93 1.67 -6.80
C GLY A 65 -1.81 0.48 -7.21
N VAL A 66 -2.85 0.12 -6.44
CA VAL A 66 -3.73 -1.04 -6.76
C VAL A 66 -5.21 -0.70 -6.96
N SER A 67 -5.56 0.60 -7.00
CA SER A 67 -6.94 1.07 -7.12
C SER A 67 -7.89 0.48 -6.07
N SER A 68 -7.40 0.36 -4.83
CA SER A 68 -8.17 -0.19 -3.73
C SER A 68 -8.21 0.75 -2.53
N ALA A 69 -9.34 0.73 -1.83
CA ALA A 69 -9.49 1.26 -0.48
C ALA A 69 -9.60 0.10 0.50
N TRP A 70 -9.24 0.33 1.75
CA TRP A 70 -9.36 -0.64 2.82
C TRP A 70 -10.10 -0.05 4.02
N GLY A 71 -10.70 -0.92 4.81
CA GLY A 71 -11.30 -0.60 6.09
C GLY A 71 -11.09 -1.73 7.08
N SER A 72 -10.82 -1.41 8.33
CA SER A 72 -10.64 -2.42 9.39
C SER A 72 -11.28 -2.02 10.70
N VAL A 73 -11.96 -2.98 11.32
CA VAL A 73 -12.54 -2.87 12.66
C VAL A 73 -12.53 -4.24 13.33
N ARG A 74 -12.09 -4.32 14.59
CA ARG A 74 -12.19 -5.53 15.44
C ARG A 74 -11.72 -6.83 14.76
N GLY A 75 -10.59 -6.79 14.06
CA GLY A 75 -10.02 -7.97 13.37
C GLY A 75 -10.67 -8.32 12.03
N LYS A 76 -11.68 -7.56 11.56
CA LYS A 76 -12.14 -7.61 10.17
C LYS A 76 -11.31 -6.64 9.32
N LEU A 77 -10.87 -7.08 8.14
CA LEU A 77 -10.28 -6.24 7.10
C LEU A 77 -11.12 -6.38 5.83
N VAL A 78 -11.61 -5.27 5.31
CA VAL A 78 -12.32 -5.19 4.02
C VAL A 78 -11.42 -4.45 3.05
N ILE A 79 -11.20 -5.03 1.87
CA ILE A 79 -10.52 -4.36 0.76
C ILE A 79 -11.50 -4.25 -0.40
N TRP A 80 -11.74 -3.03 -0.86
CA TRP A 80 -12.59 -2.72 -2.01
C TRP A 80 -11.75 -2.20 -3.15
N ASN A 81 -11.78 -2.89 -4.30
CA ASN A 81 -11.23 -2.36 -5.53
C ASN A 81 -12.27 -1.48 -6.22
N TYR A 82 -12.05 -0.16 -6.20
CA TYR A 82 -13.01 0.80 -6.74
C TYR A 82 -13.01 0.86 -8.28
N SER A 83 -12.04 0.23 -8.94
CA SER A 83 -12.04 0.10 -10.41
C SER A 83 -12.87 -1.10 -10.89
N THR A 84 -12.84 -2.22 -10.17
CA THR A 84 -13.56 -3.45 -10.54
C THR A 84 -14.81 -3.72 -9.71
N GLN A 85 -15.05 -2.89 -8.69
CA GLN A 85 -16.10 -3.05 -7.68
C GLN A 85 -16.01 -4.35 -6.87
N MET A 86 -14.86 -5.04 -6.90
CA MET A 86 -14.66 -6.27 -6.13
C MET A 86 -14.39 -5.97 -4.66
N ILE A 87 -14.96 -6.79 -3.79
CA ILE A 87 -14.80 -6.72 -2.34
C ILE A 87 -14.12 -8.00 -1.86
N SER A 88 -13.16 -7.86 -0.97
CA SER A 88 -12.48 -8.96 -0.30
C SER A 88 -12.55 -8.74 1.20
N GLU A 89 -13.14 -9.71 1.92
CA GLU A 89 -13.16 -9.72 3.37
C GLU A 89 -12.12 -10.69 3.91
N ILE A 90 -11.31 -10.22 4.85
CA ILE A 90 -10.16 -10.94 5.39
C ILE A 90 -10.27 -10.90 6.91
N GLU A 91 -10.18 -12.06 7.54
CA GLU A 91 -10.07 -12.17 8.99
C GLU A 91 -8.61 -11.99 9.42
N MET A 92 -8.39 -11.04 10.33
CA MET A 92 -7.10 -10.70 10.89
C MET A 92 -6.98 -11.27 12.30
N LYS A 93 -5.75 -11.57 12.74
CA LYS A 93 -5.44 -12.11 14.08
C LYS A 93 -5.59 -11.06 15.22
N SER A 94 -6.61 -10.19 15.17
CA SER A 94 -7.05 -9.23 16.21
C SER A 94 -6.26 -7.91 16.36
N GLN A 95 -5.20 -7.68 15.59
CA GLN A 95 -4.50 -6.39 15.66
C GLN A 95 -5.18 -5.31 14.80
N GLU A 96 -5.25 -4.08 15.30
CA GLU A 96 -5.81 -2.94 14.57
C GLU A 96 -4.89 -2.59 13.39
N VAL A 97 -5.45 -2.60 12.18
CA VAL A 97 -4.72 -2.18 10.97
C VAL A 97 -4.58 -0.67 10.96
N ARG A 98 -3.34 -0.20 10.92
CA ARG A 98 -2.97 1.22 10.90
C ARG A 98 -2.62 1.72 9.50
N ALA A 99 -1.99 0.89 8.69
CA ALA A 99 -1.63 1.23 7.33
C ALA A 99 -1.49 -0.04 6.48
N ILE A 100 -1.68 0.11 5.17
CA ILE A 100 -1.44 -0.94 4.18
C ILE A 100 -0.61 -0.36 3.04
N PHE A 101 0.43 -1.07 2.64
CA PHE A 101 1.28 -0.70 1.52
C PHE A 101 1.34 -1.83 0.49
N ALA A 102 1.13 -1.50 -0.79
CA ALA A 102 1.35 -2.42 -1.88
C ALA A 102 2.78 -2.25 -2.41
N ILE A 103 3.54 -3.34 -2.41
CA ILE A 103 4.93 -3.41 -2.84
C ILE A 103 5.02 -4.28 -4.09
N LYS A 104 5.80 -3.84 -5.09
CA LYS A 104 6.06 -4.68 -6.27
C LYS A 104 6.73 -5.99 -5.87
N ARG A 105 6.30 -7.09 -6.50
CA ARG A 105 6.90 -8.42 -6.27
C ARG A 105 8.42 -8.41 -6.54
N ALA A 106 9.20 -9.04 -5.67
CA ALA A 106 10.59 -9.39 -5.98
C ALA A 106 10.65 -10.46 -7.07
N LYS A 107 11.51 -10.26 -8.07
CA LYS A 107 11.79 -11.27 -9.09
C LYS A 107 12.57 -12.43 -8.45
N GLY A 108 12.12 -13.65 -8.68
CA GLY A 108 12.80 -14.86 -8.18
C GLY A 108 12.45 -15.27 -6.75
N VAL A 109 11.53 -14.55 -6.08
CA VAL A 109 10.96 -14.94 -4.77
C VAL A 109 9.48 -15.33 -4.91
N PHE A 110 8.75 -14.62 -5.78
CA PHE A 110 7.34 -14.91 -6.03
C PHE A 110 7.12 -15.37 -7.47
N THR A 111 6.11 -16.23 -7.64
CA THR A 111 5.63 -16.64 -8.95
C THR A 111 5.16 -15.42 -9.75
N SER A 112 5.05 -15.58 -11.08
CA SER A 112 4.53 -14.50 -11.93
C SER A 112 3.04 -14.19 -11.71
N ASN A 113 2.33 -15.01 -10.91
CA ASN A 113 0.93 -14.79 -10.57
C ASN A 113 0.74 -13.76 -9.45
N VAL A 114 1.71 -13.64 -8.55
CA VAL A 114 1.71 -12.56 -7.54
C VAL A 114 1.94 -11.24 -8.28
N GLN A 115 1.04 -10.28 -8.10
CA GLN A 115 1.15 -8.95 -8.68
C GLN A 115 1.83 -8.00 -7.69
N TYR A 116 1.37 -8.02 -6.43
CA TYR A 116 1.87 -7.19 -5.35
C TYR A 116 1.98 -7.98 -4.05
N CYS A 117 2.96 -7.60 -3.23
CA CYS A 117 3.00 -7.96 -1.82
C CYS A 117 2.28 -6.86 -1.04
N ILE A 118 1.33 -7.24 -0.21
CA ILE A 118 0.52 -6.33 0.58
C ILE A 118 1.03 -6.41 2.01
N LEU A 119 1.68 -5.35 2.46
CA LEU A 119 2.16 -5.21 3.82
C LEU A 119 1.08 -4.56 4.67
N ILE A 120 0.71 -5.21 5.76
CA ILE A 120 -0.33 -4.75 6.68
C ILE A 120 0.36 -4.42 8.00
N PHE A 121 0.25 -3.17 8.41
CA PHE A 121 0.87 -2.66 9.61
C PHE A 121 -0.16 -2.52 10.72
N SER A 122 0.19 -3.05 11.89
CA SER A 122 -0.38 -2.61 13.17
C SER A 122 0.63 -1.72 13.90
N GLU A 123 0.30 -1.28 15.12
CA GLU A 123 1.26 -0.55 15.95
C GLU A 123 2.45 -1.44 16.39
N GLN A 124 2.23 -2.75 16.49
CA GLN A 124 3.18 -3.70 17.12
C GLN A 124 3.70 -4.76 16.16
N SER A 125 3.15 -4.87 14.95
CA SER A 125 3.53 -5.92 14.02
C SER A 125 3.30 -5.53 12.57
N ILE A 126 4.01 -6.21 11.70
CA ILE A 126 3.80 -6.22 10.26
C ILE A 126 3.42 -7.63 9.83
N SER A 127 2.41 -7.76 8.97
CA SER A 127 2.09 -9.01 8.27
C SER A 127 2.10 -8.83 6.76
N MET A 128 2.24 -9.94 6.04
CA MET A 128 2.31 -9.94 4.57
C MET A 128 1.25 -10.82 3.94
N MET A 129 0.59 -10.29 2.92
CA MET A 129 -0.27 -11.01 1.99
C MET A 129 0.22 -10.81 0.55
N CYS A 130 -0.30 -11.59 -0.38
CA CYS A 130 -0.07 -11.42 -1.82
C CYS A 130 -1.39 -11.12 -2.53
N LEU A 131 -1.38 -10.13 -3.40
CA LEU A 131 -2.44 -9.93 -4.40
C LEU A 131 -2.06 -10.70 -5.67
N CYS A 132 -2.79 -11.77 -5.95
CA CYS A 132 -2.64 -12.57 -7.15
C CYS A 132 -3.50 -12.02 -8.28
N LYS A 133 -3.11 -12.27 -9.54
CA LYS A 133 -3.85 -11.80 -10.72
C LYS A 133 -4.83 -12.83 -11.28
N ASN A 134 -4.52 -14.12 -11.19
CA ASN A 134 -5.33 -15.21 -11.76
C ASN A 134 -5.52 -16.35 -10.74
N PRO A 135 -6.70 -16.47 -10.10
CA PRO A 135 -7.75 -15.44 -10.02
C PRO A 135 -7.26 -14.20 -9.24
N VAL A 136 -7.98 -13.07 -9.39
CA VAL A 136 -7.69 -11.86 -8.58
C VAL A 136 -8.11 -12.14 -7.14
N THR A 137 -7.14 -12.35 -6.25
CA THR A 137 -7.40 -12.72 -4.86
C THR A 137 -6.25 -12.34 -3.92
N TYR A 138 -6.58 -12.15 -2.65
CA TYR A 138 -5.61 -11.91 -1.58
C TYR A 138 -5.28 -13.22 -0.87
N ILE A 139 -4.00 -13.57 -0.80
CA ILE A 139 -3.50 -14.80 -0.14
C ILE A 139 -2.60 -14.41 1.03
N SER A 140 -2.92 -14.89 2.23
CA SER A 140 -2.07 -14.69 3.41
C SER A 140 -0.81 -15.56 3.33
N MET A 141 0.36 -14.99 3.68
CA MET A 141 1.64 -15.69 3.62
C MET A 141 2.09 -16.26 4.97
N ASP A 142 1.23 -16.19 6.00
CA ASP A 142 1.53 -16.49 7.42
C ASP A 142 2.86 -15.90 7.92
N ILE A 143 3.23 -14.75 7.35
CA ILE A 143 4.35 -13.94 7.80
C ILE A 143 3.79 -12.86 8.72
N SER A 144 4.25 -12.87 9.96
CA SER A 144 3.98 -11.83 10.96
C SER A 144 5.26 -11.59 11.75
N VAL A 145 5.69 -10.35 11.86
CA VAL A 145 6.90 -9.95 12.59
C VAL A 145 6.56 -8.80 13.52
N ASP A 146 7.03 -8.89 14.76
CA ASP A 146 6.87 -7.81 15.73
C ASP A 146 7.77 -6.63 15.38
N LEU A 147 7.21 -5.43 15.47
CA LEU A 147 7.89 -4.18 15.22
C LEU A 147 8.37 -3.57 16.55
N PRO A 148 9.60 -3.03 16.63
CA PRO A 148 10.09 -2.42 17.86
C PRO A 148 9.44 -1.06 18.13
N VAL A 149 8.97 -0.40 17.06
CA VAL A 149 8.28 0.89 17.08
C VAL A 149 7.27 0.92 15.94
N GLY A 150 6.26 1.79 16.00
CA GLY A 150 5.35 1.99 14.88
C GLY A 150 6.08 2.53 13.64
N MET A 151 5.73 2.02 12.47
CA MET A 151 6.28 2.49 11.19
C MET A 151 5.45 3.66 10.64
N THR A 152 6.11 4.57 9.94
CA THR A 152 5.53 5.83 9.42
C THR A 152 5.53 5.92 7.91
N CYS A 153 6.48 5.25 7.25
CA CYS A 153 6.60 5.20 5.79
C CYS A 153 7.25 3.90 5.36
N VAL A 154 7.00 3.52 4.11
CA VAL A 154 7.56 2.34 3.45
C VAL A 154 8.05 2.73 2.07
N CYS A 155 9.18 2.19 1.64
CA CYS A 155 9.64 2.28 0.26
C CYS A 155 10.31 0.97 -0.18
N GLU A 156 10.21 0.67 -1.48
CA GLU A 156 10.93 -0.43 -2.09
C GLU A 156 12.01 0.04 -3.08
N ASN A 157 12.90 -0.88 -3.46
CA ASN A 157 13.75 -0.70 -4.62
C ASN A 157 13.50 -1.77 -5.70
N ASP A 158 14.13 -1.60 -6.86
CA ASP A 158 13.98 -2.52 -7.99
C ASP A 158 14.49 -3.95 -7.73
N ASN A 159 15.28 -4.14 -6.66
CA ASN A 159 15.76 -5.44 -6.21
C ASN A 159 14.78 -6.13 -5.24
N GLY A 160 13.64 -5.50 -4.93
CA GLY A 160 12.63 -6.05 -4.03
C GLY A 160 12.96 -5.90 -2.54
N ARG A 161 13.98 -5.10 -2.18
CA ARG A 161 14.26 -4.74 -0.79
C ARG A 161 13.23 -3.74 -0.31
N ILE A 162 12.82 -3.86 0.95
CA ILE A 162 11.76 -3.04 1.55
C ILE A 162 12.35 -2.33 2.76
N PHE A 163 12.27 -1.00 2.75
CA PHE A 163 12.71 -0.16 3.85
C PHE A 163 11.53 0.55 4.50
N MET A 164 11.64 0.78 5.81
CA MET A 164 10.58 1.37 6.62
C MET A 164 11.17 2.42 7.57
N GLY A 165 10.52 3.57 7.70
CA GLY A 165 10.90 4.60 8.67
C GLY A 165 10.11 4.45 9.96
N GLY A 166 10.79 4.28 11.09
CA GLY A 166 10.15 4.20 12.41
C GLY A 166 9.82 5.55 13.02
N LYS A 167 8.84 5.58 13.94
CA LYS A 167 8.51 6.77 14.75
C LYS A 167 9.68 7.28 15.60
N ASP A 168 10.71 6.45 15.82
CA ASP A 168 11.93 6.80 16.55
C ASP A 168 13.01 7.45 15.66
N GLY A 169 12.72 7.65 14.38
CA GLY A 169 13.65 8.25 13.41
C GLY A 169 14.64 7.28 12.80
N ASN A 170 14.57 5.98 13.13
CA ASN A 170 15.45 4.97 12.54
C ASN A 170 14.88 4.39 11.23
N ILE A 171 15.77 3.83 10.41
CA ILE A 171 15.41 3.12 9.19
C ILE A 171 15.56 1.62 9.43
N TYR A 172 14.56 0.88 9.02
CA TYR A 172 14.47 -0.55 9.15
C TYR A 172 14.39 -1.21 7.78
N GLU A 173 14.91 -2.42 7.65
CA GLU A 173 14.76 -3.25 6.45
C GLU A 173 13.92 -4.49 6.77
N PHE A 174 12.89 -4.73 5.96
CA PHE A 174 12.08 -5.95 6.02
C PHE A 174 12.63 -6.98 5.02
N ILE A 175 13.29 -8.01 5.55
CA ILE A 175 13.90 -9.08 4.77
C ILE A 175 12.99 -10.30 4.79
N TYR A 176 12.55 -10.68 3.58
CA TYR A 176 11.83 -11.91 3.29
C TYR A 176 12.65 -12.69 2.25
N ASN A 177 12.90 -13.98 2.49
CA ASN A 177 13.69 -14.81 1.58
C ASN A 177 13.13 -16.25 1.58
N GLU A 178 13.31 -16.95 0.46
CA GLU A 178 12.95 -18.37 0.30
C GLU A 178 13.83 -19.32 1.13
N ARG A 179 14.97 -18.85 1.67
CA ARG A 179 15.96 -19.73 2.32
C ARG A 179 15.52 -20.25 3.69
N SER A 180 14.91 -21.43 3.66
CA SER A 180 15.38 -22.67 4.32
C SER A 180 14.31 -23.39 5.17
N TRP A 181 13.46 -24.16 4.50
CA TRP A 181 12.68 -25.26 5.11
C TRP A 181 13.55 -26.32 5.84
N LEU A 182 14.88 -26.28 5.70
CA LEU A 182 15.82 -27.29 6.23
C LEU A 182 16.76 -26.85 7.35
N LYS A 183 16.71 -25.62 7.86
CA LYS A 183 17.60 -25.22 8.96
C LYS A 183 16.86 -24.30 9.92
N GLY A 184 16.74 -24.77 11.17
CA GLY A 184 16.07 -24.09 12.28
C GLY A 184 16.45 -22.62 12.38
N TYR A 185 15.42 -21.81 12.58
CA TYR A 185 15.46 -20.36 12.54
C TYR A 185 16.14 -19.78 13.79
N THR A 186 17.14 -18.94 13.59
CA THR A 186 17.70 -18.04 14.62
C THR A 186 17.67 -16.63 14.07
N ALA A 187 17.12 -15.70 14.85
CA ALA A 187 17.23 -14.27 14.60
C ALA A 187 18.72 -13.91 14.51
N LYS A 188 19.15 -13.33 13.39
CA LYS A 188 20.46 -12.67 13.35
C LYS A 188 20.26 -11.23 13.75
N ASP A 189 20.95 -10.87 14.82
CA ASP A 189 21.04 -9.53 15.38
C ASP A 189 21.14 -8.44 14.31
N CYS A 190 20.50 -7.32 14.60
CA CYS A 190 20.60 -6.07 13.85
C CYS A 190 22.08 -5.71 13.65
N VAL A 191 22.61 -5.93 12.45
CA VAL A 191 23.93 -5.44 12.08
C VAL A 191 23.76 -4.05 11.46
N PRO A 192 24.38 -3.00 12.01
CA PRO A 192 24.38 -1.68 11.38
C PRO A 192 24.97 -1.78 9.96
N HIS A 193 24.32 -1.15 8.99
CA HIS A 193 24.87 -1.05 7.64
C HIS A 193 26.15 -0.19 7.67
N PRO A 194 27.23 -0.57 6.97
CA PRO A 194 28.56 0.07 7.13
C PRO A 194 28.69 1.50 6.57
N TRP A 195 27.58 2.19 6.27
CA TRP A 195 27.59 3.54 5.69
C TRP A 195 27.24 4.67 6.67
N ASP A 196 26.94 4.38 7.94
CA ASP A 196 26.40 5.41 8.83
C ASP A 196 27.30 5.79 10.01
N ASN A 197 27.87 7.00 9.91
CA ASN A 197 28.34 7.82 11.03
C ASN A 197 27.13 8.37 11.82
N GLY A 198 26.24 7.51 12.33
CA GLY A 198 25.26 7.91 13.35
C GLY A 198 23.83 7.39 13.20
N THR A 199 23.42 6.83 12.07
CA THR A 199 22.06 6.25 11.90
C THR A 199 22.08 4.76 12.23
N ARG A 200 21.34 4.33 13.26
CA ARG A 200 21.22 2.91 13.62
C ARG A 200 20.22 2.23 12.68
N SER A 201 20.71 1.46 11.70
CA SER A 201 19.85 0.60 10.87
C SER A 201 19.55 -0.72 11.60
N ALA A 202 18.30 -1.17 11.59
CA ALA A 202 17.89 -2.46 12.12
C ALA A 202 17.26 -3.34 11.04
N ILE A 203 17.58 -4.63 11.08
CA ILE A 203 17.18 -5.61 10.07
C ILE A 203 16.15 -6.56 10.70
N PHE A 204 14.97 -6.67 10.07
CA PHE A 204 14.00 -7.70 10.41
C PHE A 204 14.10 -8.85 9.42
N VAL A 205 14.26 -10.06 9.94
CA VAL A 205 14.22 -11.29 9.13
C VAL A 205 12.92 -12.01 9.48
N CYS A 206 12.04 -12.19 8.50
CA CYS A 206 10.86 -13.02 8.65
C CYS A 206 11.26 -14.50 8.72
N ASN A 207 10.85 -15.17 9.78
CA ASN A 207 10.90 -16.63 9.89
C ASN A 207 9.47 -17.16 9.97
N GLY A 208 9.00 -17.81 8.90
CA GLY A 208 7.69 -18.48 8.90
C GLY A 208 7.69 -19.68 9.82
N ALA A 209 6.68 -19.78 10.69
CA ALA A 209 6.41 -20.98 11.48
C ALA A 209 5.79 -22.09 10.61
N GLN A 210 5.84 -23.33 11.11
CA GLN A 210 5.55 -24.56 10.38
C GLN A 210 4.22 -24.55 9.59
N GLY A 211 4.35 -24.53 8.26
CA GLY A 211 3.27 -24.82 7.33
C GLY A 211 3.87 -25.00 5.94
N SER A 212 3.80 -26.22 5.39
CA SER A 212 4.18 -26.47 4.00
C SER A 212 3.11 -25.87 3.09
N TYR A 213 3.33 -24.65 2.62
CA TYR A 213 2.49 -24.06 1.59
C TYR A 213 3.40 -23.61 0.44
N THR A 214 3.38 -24.40 -0.62
CA THR A 214 3.66 -23.85 -1.93
C THR A 214 2.58 -22.81 -2.19
N ALA A 215 2.94 -21.55 -2.39
CA ALA A 215 2.08 -20.63 -3.14
C ALA A 215 2.08 -21.09 -4.62
N ASP A 216 1.63 -22.32 -4.84
CA ASP A 216 1.40 -22.88 -6.15
C ASP A 216 0.08 -22.28 -6.61
N CYS A 217 0.14 -21.10 -7.22
CA CYS A 217 -0.92 -20.64 -8.09
C CYS A 217 -0.88 -21.35 -9.47
N ALA A 218 -0.32 -22.57 -9.52
CA ALA A 218 -0.50 -23.48 -10.63
C ALA A 218 -1.60 -24.48 -10.25
N HIS A 219 -2.75 -24.33 -10.91
CA HIS A 219 -3.90 -25.25 -10.86
C HIS A 219 -4.70 -25.28 -9.56
N VAL A 220 -5.65 -24.36 -9.39
CA VAL A 220 -7.10 -24.63 -9.33
C VAL A 220 -7.84 -23.42 -9.86
#